data_AF-C4LFN5-F1
#
_entry.id   AF-C4LFN5-F1
#
_cell.length_a   1.000
_cell.length_b   1.000
_cell.length_c   1.000
_cell.angle_alpha   90.00
_cell.angle_beta   90.00
_cell.angle_gamma   90.00
#
_symmetry.space_group_name_H-M   'P 1'
#
loop_
_entity.id
_entity.type
_entity.pdbx_description
1 polymer ?
#
loop_
_entity_poly.entity_id
_entity_poly.type
_entity_poly.pdbx_seq_one_letter_code
_entity_poly.pdbx_strand_id
1 'polypeptide(L)'
;MNTKLPAPSRWWHIMPIVFITYSLAYLDRANYSFAAAAGINEDLGITKGMSSLLGSLFFLGYFFFQIPGAIYAEKRSVRKLIFLCVLLWGACATLTGLVSNIPMLIIIRFTLGVVEAAVMPAMLIYISNWFTKSERSRANTFLILGNPVTVLWMSVLSGYLIQALGWREMFILEGFPAVLWAFYWWKTARDKPQQVSWLTQQEKDDLNEIMVNEQKNIKPVRNYAEAFKSKNVILLCAQYFCWSIGVYGFVLWLPSIIRGASNMGMVETGWLSSVPYLAATIAMITVSWLSDRMQNRKMFVWPMLLIGAICFLGSFLLGTDNFWLSYTLLVIAGASMYAPYGPFFAIIPEMLPKNVAGGAMALINSMGALGSFIGSWVVGYLNGATGSPGASYIFMGSALFVSVILTLIVKPNADEQSAQSLPQAA
;
A
#
# COMPACT_ATOMS: atom_id res chain seq x y z
N MET A 1 6.37 -29.69 16.85
CA MET A 1 5.28 -30.50 16.27
C MET A 1 5.16 -30.15 14.80
N ASN A 2 5.43 -31.11 13.90
CA ASN A 2 5.14 -30.96 12.46
C ASN A 2 3.62 -31.01 12.26
N THR A 3 2.95 -29.88 12.45
CA THR A 3 1.54 -29.75 12.05
C THR A 3 1.50 -29.71 10.53
N LYS A 4 1.16 -30.86 9.89
CA LYS A 4 0.82 -30.89 8.46
C LYS A 4 -0.20 -29.78 8.19
N LEU A 5 0.07 -28.94 7.18
CA LEU A 5 -0.85 -27.89 6.78
C LEU A 5 -2.16 -28.55 6.31
N PRO A 6 -3.31 -28.26 6.94
CA PRO A 6 -4.59 -28.77 6.45
C PRO A 6 -4.86 -28.16 5.06
N ALA A 7 -5.29 -28.98 4.11
CA ALA A 7 -5.67 -28.55 2.76
C ALA A 7 -4.65 -27.60 2.07
N PRO A 8 -3.45 -28.07 1.71
CA PRO A 8 -2.41 -27.26 1.08
C PRO A 8 -2.83 -26.71 -0.30
N SER A 9 -3.80 -27.36 -0.95
CA SER A 9 -4.42 -26.90 -2.20
C SER A 9 -4.99 -25.48 -2.11
N ARG A 10 -5.39 -25.01 -0.91
CA ARG A 10 -5.87 -23.63 -0.68
C ARG A 10 -4.88 -22.57 -1.16
N TRP A 11 -3.58 -22.79 -0.94
CA TRP A 11 -2.54 -21.86 -1.36
C TRP A 11 -2.56 -21.65 -2.88
N TRP A 12 -2.71 -22.72 -3.65
CA TRP A 12 -2.72 -22.67 -5.11
C TRP A 12 -3.99 -22.08 -5.71
N HIS A 13 -5.13 -22.21 -5.03
CA HIS A 13 -6.41 -21.68 -5.52
C HIS A 13 -6.66 -20.24 -5.09
N ILE A 14 -6.22 -19.86 -3.89
CA ILE A 14 -6.56 -18.58 -3.26
C ILE A 14 -5.46 -17.53 -3.43
N MET A 15 -4.20 -17.89 -3.25
CA MET A 15 -3.13 -16.88 -3.27
C MET A 15 -2.92 -16.22 -4.64
N PRO A 16 -2.95 -16.95 -5.78
CA PRO A 16 -2.83 -16.32 -7.08
C PRO A 16 -3.96 -15.31 -7.36
N ILE A 17 -5.21 -15.66 -7.04
CA ILE A 17 -6.34 -14.77 -7.28
C ILE A 17 -6.28 -13.52 -6.40
N VAL A 18 -5.86 -13.68 -5.14
CA VAL A 18 -5.69 -12.57 -4.19
C VAL A 18 -4.57 -11.66 -4.63
N PHE A 19 -3.43 -12.24 -5.03
CA PHE A 19 -2.27 -11.49 -5.51
C PHE A 19 -2.61 -10.71 -6.77
N ILE A 20 -3.15 -11.35 -7.81
CA ILE A 20 -3.51 -10.66 -9.06
C ILE A 20 -4.52 -9.55 -8.79
N THR A 21 -5.55 -9.79 -7.97
CA THR A 21 -6.56 -8.76 -7.68
C THR A 21 -5.97 -7.55 -6.97
N TYR A 22 -5.08 -7.77 -6.00
CA TYR A 22 -4.44 -6.68 -5.27
C TYR A 22 -3.37 -5.97 -6.10
N SER A 23 -2.62 -6.73 -6.91
CA SER A 23 -1.67 -6.20 -7.89
C SER A 23 -2.37 -5.26 -8.87
N LEU A 24 -3.48 -5.70 -9.44
CA LEU A 24 -4.30 -4.88 -10.33
C LEU A 24 -4.65 -3.53 -9.67
N ALA A 25 -5.04 -3.48 -8.39
CA ALA A 25 -5.38 -2.22 -7.71
C ALA A 25 -4.24 -1.15 -7.74
N TYR A 26 -2.97 -1.56 -7.75
CA TYR A 26 -1.85 -0.62 -7.81
C TYR A 26 -1.56 -0.07 -9.22
N LEU A 27 -2.18 -0.65 -10.24
CA LEU A 27 -1.96 -0.31 -11.64
C LEU A 27 -2.35 1.15 -11.90
N ASP A 28 -3.56 1.59 -11.55
CA ASP A 28 -4.01 2.97 -11.84
C ASP A 28 -3.16 4.05 -11.13
N ARG A 29 -2.68 3.76 -9.91
CA ARG A 29 -1.84 4.69 -9.13
C ARG A 29 -0.53 5.00 -9.87
N ALA A 30 0.07 3.96 -10.44
CA ALA A 30 1.29 4.11 -11.23
C ALA A 30 0.99 4.72 -12.61
N ASN A 31 -0.08 4.32 -13.29
CA ASN A 31 -0.46 4.84 -14.60
C ASN A 31 -0.60 6.36 -14.63
N TYR A 32 -1.24 6.95 -13.63
CA TYR A 32 -1.38 8.40 -13.56
C TYR A 32 -0.04 9.11 -13.51
N SER A 33 0.91 8.56 -12.76
CA SER A 33 2.26 9.10 -12.63
C SER A 33 3.00 9.06 -13.97
N PHE A 34 2.85 7.96 -14.71
CA PHE A 34 3.40 7.81 -16.06
C PHE A 34 2.71 8.71 -17.09
N ALA A 35 1.39 8.84 -17.04
CA ALA A 35 0.63 9.75 -17.91
C ALA A 35 0.95 11.23 -17.63
N ALA A 36 1.12 11.58 -16.35
CA ALA A 36 1.61 12.89 -15.92
C ALA A 36 3.01 13.16 -16.45
N ALA A 37 3.90 12.17 -16.38
CA ALA A 37 5.20 12.27 -17.02
C ALA A 37 5.08 12.35 -18.54
N ALA A 38 4.11 11.67 -19.18
CA ALA A 38 3.95 11.53 -20.63
C ALA A 38 3.42 12.78 -21.35
N GLY A 39 2.56 13.58 -20.72
CA GLY A 39 2.00 14.79 -21.33
C GLY A 39 0.51 15.03 -21.10
N ILE A 40 -0.15 14.31 -20.19
CA ILE A 40 -1.59 14.50 -19.92
C ILE A 40 -1.93 15.94 -19.52
N ASN A 41 -0.98 16.65 -18.91
CA ASN A 41 -1.18 18.01 -18.43
C ASN A 41 -1.28 19.00 -19.59
N GLU A 42 -0.40 18.85 -20.57
CA GLU A 42 -0.36 19.65 -21.78
C GLU A 42 -1.61 19.40 -22.63
N ASP A 43 -1.99 18.13 -22.81
CA ASP A 43 -3.15 17.72 -23.62
C ASP A 43 -4.49 18.25 -23.09
N LEU A 44 -4.65 18.33 -21.76
CA LEU A 44 -5.89 18.75 -21.12
C LEU A 44 -5.85 20.19 -20.57
N GLY A 45 -4.75 20.92 -20.76
CA GLY A 45 -4.57 22.27 -20.23
C GLY A 45 -4.56 22.32 -18.69
N ILE A 46 -4.06 21.26 -18.05
CA ILE A 46 -4.02 21.14 -16.59
C ILE A 46 -2.86 21.97 -16.04
N THR A 47 -3.17 22.88 -15.13
CA THR A 47 -2.15 23.65 -14.41
C THR A 47 -1.36 22.75 -13.44
N LYS A 48 -0.10 23.10 -13.13
CA LYS A 48 0.75 22.31 -12.22
C LYS A 48 0.06 22.00 -10.87
N GLY A 49 -0.58 22.99 -10.26
CA GLY A 49 -1.32 22.80 -9.00
C GLY A 49 -2.53 21.87 -9.14
N MET A 50 -3.26 21.94 -10.25
CA MET A 50 -4.39 21.05 -10.53
C MET A 50 -3.91 19.60 -10.79
N SER A 51 -2.80 19.42 -11.51
CA SER A 51 -2.23 18.08 -11.78
C SER A 51 -1.95 17.29 -10.51
N SER A 52 -1.42 17.98 -9.49
CA SER A 52 -1.11 17.36 -8.21
C SER A 52 -2.33 17.17 -7.32
N LEU A 53 -3.31 18.07 -7.40
CA LEU A 53 -4.63 17.82 -6.78
C LEU A 53 -5.26 16.56 -7.39
N LEU A 54 -5.29 16.43 -8.71
CA LEU A 54 -5.81 15.27 -9.43
C LEU A 54 -5.11 13.96 -9.04
N GLY A 55 -3.78 13.96 -8.92
CA GLY A 55 -3.02 12.79 -8.45
C GLY A 55 -3.30 12.45 -6.98
N SER A 56 -3.62 13.46 -6.17
CA SER A 56 -3.92 13.27 -4.75
C SER A 56 -5.37 12.84 -4.46
N LEU A 57 -6.35 13.25 -5.26
CA LEU A 57 -7.80 13.03 -5.02
C LEU A 57 -8.16 11.57 -4.77
N PHE A 58 -7.42 10.65 -5.41
CA PHE A 58 -7.51 9.22 -5.15
C PHE A 58 -7.38 8.89 -3.65
N PHE A 59 -6.36 9.43 -2.98
CA PHE A 59 -6.12 9.16 -1.55
C PHE A 59 -7.19 9.77 -0.65
N LEU A 60 -7.81 10.88 -1.06
CA LEU A 60 -8.91 11.48 -0.32
C LEU A 60 -10.15 10.59 -0.32
N GLY A 61 -10.52 10.04 -1.48
CA GLY A 61 -11.59 9.03 -1.57
C GLY A 61 -11.25 7.78 -0.76
N TYR A 62 -10.00 7.34 -0.83
CA TYR A 62 -9.50 6.18 -0.07
C TYR A 62 -9.65 6.37 1.45
N PHE A 63 -9.28 7.55 1.96
CA PHE A 63 -9.36 7.89 3.38
C PHE A 63 -10.77 7.74 3.96
N PHE A 64 -11.78 8.32 3.30
CA PHE A 64 -13.15 8.34 3.85
C PHE A 64 -13.84 6.97 3.82
N PHE A 65 -13.53 6.13 2.83
CA PHE A 65 -14.31 4.91 2.55
C PHE A 65 -13.64 3.61 3.01
N GLN A 66 -12.43 3.67 3.58
CA GLN A 66 -11.74 2.49 4.05
C GLN A 66 -12.48 1.79 5.22
N ILE A 67 -12.91 2.56 6.23
CA ILE A 67 -13.61 2.01 7.41
C ILE A 67 -15.01 1.47 7.01
N PRO A 68 -15.87 2.21 6.29
CA PRO A 68 -17.15 1.67 5.81
C PRO A 68 -16.99 0.39 4.98
N GLY A 69 -15.99 0.36 4.08
CA GLY A 69 -15.69 -0.81 3.25
C GLY A 69 -15.33 -2.05 4.08
N ALA A 70 -14.49 -1.87 5.11
CA ALA A 70 -14.14 -2.95 6.03
C ALA A 70 -15.36 -3.51 6.79
N ILE A 71 -16.24 -2.63 7.28
CA ILE A 71 -17.47 -3.04 7.99
C ILE A 71 -18.40 -3.84 7.07
N TYR A 72 -18.55 -3.42 5.80
CA TYR A 72 -19.36 -4.16 4.84
C TYR A 72 -18.77 -5.55 4.55
N ALA A 73 -17.45 -5.62 4.33
CA ALA A 73 -16.74 -6.86 4.06
C ALA A 73 -16.90 -7.89 5.19
N GLU A 74 -16.82 -7.44 6.44
CA GLU A 74 -16.98 -8.28 7.63
C GLU A 74 -18.43 -8.79 7.78
N LYS A 75 -19.42 -7.91 7.58
CA LYS A 75 -20.82 -8.23 7.87
C LYS A 75 -21.58 -8.94 6.75
N ARG A 76 -21.14 -8.80 5.49
CA ARG A 76 -21.90 -9.28 4.33
C ARG A 76 -21.16 -10.30 3.48
N SER A 77 -20.24 -9.85 2.64
CA SER A 77 -19.53 -10.71 1.69
C SER A 77 -18.34 -9.98 1.10
N VAL A 78 -17.18 -10.61 1.22
CA VAL A 78 -15.94 -10.13 0.60
C VAL A 78 -16.00 -10.33 -0.91
N ARG A 79 -16.49 -11.49 -1.37
CA ARG A 79 -16.65 -11.83 -2.78
C ARG A 79 -17.44 -10.75 -3.53
N LYS A 80 -18.62 -10.36 -3.01
CA LYS A 80 -19.48 -9.35 -3.63
C LYS A 80 -18.84 -7.97 -3.64
N LEU A 81 -18.20 -7.59 -2.54
CA LEU A 81 -17.55 -6.29 -2.43
C LEU A 81 -16.38 -6.17 -3.41
N ILE A 82 -15.45 -7.14 -3.40
CA ILE A 82 -14.31 -7.14 -4.31
C ILE A 82 -14.76 -7.20 -5.77
N PHE A 83 -15.79 -7.99 -6.10
CA PHE A 83 -16.34 -8.00 -7.46
C PHE A 83 -16.77 -6.60 -7.92
N LEU A 84 -17.59 -5.93 -7.10
CA LEU A 84 -18.09 -4.59 -7.42
C LEU A 84 -16.92 -3.58 -7.48
N CYS A 85 -15.99 -3.68 -6.53
CA CYS A 85 -14.82 -2.81 -6.49
C CYS A 85 -13.99 -2.97 -7.76
N VAL A 86 -13.58 -4.19 -8.12
CA VAL A 86 -12.74 -4.45 -9.29
C VAL A 86 -13.44 -4.06 -10.59
N LEU A 87 -14.75 -4.29 -10.68
CA LEU A 87 -15.55 -3.91 -11.85
C LEU A 87 -15.62 -2.39 -12.03
N LEU A 88 -16.02 -1.66 -10.98
CA LEU A 88 -16.13 -0.20 -11.02
C LEU A 88 -14.76 0.47 -11.20
N TRP A 89 -13.74 -0.08 -10.54
CA TRP A 89 -12.38 0.39 -10.63
C TRP A 89 -11.81 0.21 -12.04
N GLY A 90 -11.93 -1.00 -12.62
CA GLY A 90 -11.52 -1.26 -14.01
C GLY A 90 -12.26 -0.37 -15.01
N ALA A 91 -13.57 -0.18 -14.82
CA ALA A 91 -14.35 0.75 -15.65
C ALA A 91 -13.84 2.19 -15.55
N CYS A 92 -13.59 2.70 -14.34
CA CYS A 92 -13.06 4.05 -14.14
C CYS A 92 -11.63 4.21 -14.70
N ALA A 93 -10.78 3.19 -14.58
CA ALA A 93 -9.44 3.16 -15.15
C ALA A 93 -9.51 3.25 -16.69
N THR A 94 -10.32 2.41 -17.33
CA THR A 94 -10.55 2.46 -18.80
C THR A 94 -11.14 3.81 -19.23
N LEU A 95 -12.13 4.34 -18.50
CA LEU A 95 -12.74 5.63 -18.81
C LEU A 95 -11.76 6.79 -18.69
N THR A 96 -10.67 6.67 -17.91
CA THR A 96 -9.62 7.70 -17.84
C THR A 96 -9.03 7.98 -19.23
N GLY A 97 -8.81 6.95 -20.04
CA GLY A 97 -8.29 7.12 -21.40
C GLY A 97 -9.20 7.91 -22.33
N LEU A 98 -10.49 8.00 -22.01
CA LEU A 98 -11.51 8.73 -22.79
C LEU A 98 -11.77 10.15 -22.27
N VAL A 99 -11.06 10.59 -21.23
CA VAL A 99 -11.29 11.89 -20.61
C VAL A 99 -10.90 13.03 -21.55
N SER A 100 -11.79 14.01 -21.69
CA SER A 100 -11.57 15.20 -22.51
C SER A 100 -11.50 16.51 -21.73
N ASN A 101 -11.78 16.49 -20.42
CA ASN A 101 -11.79 17.69 -19.58
C ASN A 101 -11.44 17.40 -18.12
N ILE A 102 -11.00 18.46 -17.41
CA ILE A 102 -10.55 18.39 -16.02
C ILE A 102 -11.66 17.91 -15.06
N PRO A 103 -12.91 18.40 -15.12
CA PRO A 103 -13.97 17.94 -14.22
C PRO A 103 -14.23 16.42 -14.29
N MET A 104 -14.22 15.84 -15.49
CA MET A 104 -14.36 14.39 -15.65
C MET A 104 -13.20 13.63 -15.00
N LEU A 105 -11.97 14.16 -15.11
CA LEU A 105 -10.80 13.57 -14.45
C LEU A 105 -10.94 13.64 -12.92
N ILE A 106 -11.40 14.76 -12.36
CA ILE A 106 -11.66 14.92 -10.91
C ILE A 106 -12.61 13.83 -10.40
N ILE A 107 -13.75 13.67 -11.08
CA ILE A 107 -14.78 12.71 -10.68
C ILE A 107 -14.23 11.28 -10.74
N ILE A 108 -13.53 10.92 -11.83
CA ILE A 108 -12.95 9.59 -11.99
C ILE A 108 -11.89 9.32 -10.91
N ARG A 109 -10.97 10.26 -10.66
CA ARG A 109 -9.89 10.11 -9.66
C ARG A 109 -10.42 9.95 -8.25
N PHE A 110 -11.41 10.75 -7.86
CA PHE A 110 -12.04 10.60 -6.56
C PHE A 110 -12.80 9.27 -6.43
N THR A 111 -13.56 8.90 -7.47
CA THR A 111 -14.33 7.64 -7.50
C THR A 111 -13.43 6.42 -7.41
N LEU A 112 -12.30 6.41 -8.12
CA LEU A 112 -11.27 5.35 -8.01
C LEU A 112 -10.81 5.18 -6.56
N GLY A 113 -10.54 6.30 -5.88
CA GLY A 113 -10.20 6.30 -4.45
C GLY A 113 -11.26 5.64 -3.56
N VAL A 114 -12.53 6.03 -3.75
CA VAL A 114 -13.68 5.49 -3.01
C VAL A 114 -13.82 3.98 -3.22
N VAL A 115 -13.71 3.54 -4.47
CA VAL A 115 -13.92 2.15 -4.85
C VAL A 115 -12.77 1.26 -4.36
N GLU A 116 -11.53 1.74 -4.43
CA GLU A 116 -10.34 0.98 -4.05
C GLU A 116 -10.12 0.92 -2.52
N ALA A 117 -10.68 1.88 -1.78
CA ALA A 117 -10.58 2.00 -0.31
C ALA A 117 -10.87 0.68 0.44
N ALA A 118 -11.85 -0.07 -0.07
CA ALA A 118 -12.35 -1.28 0.56
C ALA A 118 -11.52 -2.53 0.23
N VAL A 119 -10.66 -2.50 -0.80
CA VAL A 119 -10.00 -3.69 -1.35
C VAL A 119 -9.02 -4.29 -0.34
N MET A 120 -8.13 -3.47 0.22
CA MET A 120 -7.13 -3.95 1.19
C MET A 120 -7.77 -4.59 2.45
N PRO A 121 -8.67 -3.91 3.19
CA PRO A 121 -9.28 -4.52 4.37
C PRO A 121 -10.11 -5.76 4.02
N ALA A 122 -10.82 -5.74 2.89
CA ALA A 122 -11.60 -6.89 2.45
C ALA A 122 -10.70 -8.09 2.10
N MET A 123 -9.55 -7.89 1.46
CA MET A 123 -8.59 -8.97 1.19
C MET A 123 -7.98 -9.56 2.46
N LEU A 124 -7.69 -8.73 3.48
CA LEU A 124 -7.23 -9.24 4.76
C LEU A 124 -8.30 -10.11 5.44
N ILE A 125 -9.57 -9.69 5.39
CA ILE A 125 -10.70 -10.50 5.86
C ILE A 125 -10.83 -11.78 5.04
N TYR A 126 -10.68 -11.70 3.71
CA TYR A 126 -10.69 -12.88 2.84
C TYR A 126 -9.64 -13.91 3.26
N ILE A 127 -8.39 -13.49 3.40
CA ILE A 127 -7.29 -14.35 3.85
C ILE A 127 -7.62 -14.92 5.24
N SER A 128 -8.20 -14.12 6.14
CA SER A 128 -8.57 -14.59 7.48
C SER A 128 -9.64 -15.70 7.49
N ASN A 129 -10.51 -15.73 6.48
CA ASN A 129 -11.53 -16.77 6.30
C ASN A 129 -10.95 -18.05 5.69
N TRP A 130 -9.81 -17.96 5.02
CA TRP A 130 -9.23 -19.05 4.25
C TRP A 130 -7.97 -19.63 4.87
N PHE A 131 -7.28 -18.93 5.76
CA PHE A 131 -5.99 -19.32 6.33
C PHE A 131 -5.98 -19.22 7.86
N THR A 132 -5.33 -20.19 8.49
CA THR A 132 -5.18 -20.24 9.95
C THR A 132 -4.25 -19.14 10.45
N LYS A 133 -4.22 -18.88 11.75
CA LYS A 133 -3.35 -17.86 12.34
C LYS A 133 -1.87 -18.09 12.03
N SER A 134 -1.41 -19.35 11.99
CA SER A 134 -0.01 -19.69 11.67
C SER A 134 0.35 -19.42 10.21
N GLU A 135 -0.62 -19.53 9.30
CA GLU A 135 -0.44 -19.30 7.86
C GLU A 135 -0.61 -17.82 7.48
N ARG A 136 -1.45 -17.09 8.23
CA ARG A 136 -1.94 -15.75 7.87
C ARG A 136 -0.83 -14.71 7.66
N SER A 137 0.22 -14.75 8.48
CA SER A 137 1.35 -13.82 8.33
C SER A 137 1.99 -13.94 6.94
N ARG A 138 2.25 -15.18 6.49
CA ARG A 138 2.83 -15.45 5.16
C ARG A 138 1.90 -15.04 4.03
N ALA A 139 0.59 -15.33 4.16
CA ALA A 139 -0.41 -14.94 3.17
C ALA A 139 -0.53 -13.40 3.05
N ASN A 140 -0.50 -12.69 4.16
CA ASN A 140 -0.49 -11.22 4.18
C ASN A 140 0.77 -10.63 3.55
N THR A 141 1.94 -11.21 3.82
CA THR A 141 3.20 -10.79 3.17
C THR A 141 3.10 -10.91 1.65
N PHE A 142 2.55 -12.02 1.14
CA PHE A 142 2.36 -12.21 -0.30
C PHE A 142 1.39 -11.19 -0.89
N LEU A 143 0.29 -10.89 -0.20
CA LEU A 143 -0.63 -9.81 -0.59
C LEU A 143 0.12 -8.46 -0.70
N ILE A 144 0.85 -8.06 0.34
CA ILE A 144 1.54 -6.76 0.40
C ILE A 144 2.63 -6.64 -0.68
N LEU A 145 3.33 -7.74 -1.00
CA LEU A 145 4.29 -7.80 -2.10
C LEU A 145 3.69 -7.45 -3.46
N GLY A 146 2.36 -7.58 -3.61
CA GLY A 146 1.65 -7.17 -4.82
C GLY A 146 1.89 -5.71 -5.19
N ASN A 147 2.11 -4.81 -4.23
CA ASN A 147 2.40 -3.39 -4.51
C ASN A 147 3.72 -3.21 -5.28
N PRO A 148 4.92 -3.40 -4.69
CA PRO A 148 6.16 -3.12 -5.38
C PRO A 148 6.39 -4.04 -6.59
N VAL A 149 5.90 -5.29 -6.56
CA VAL A 149 6.01 -6.19 -7.71
C VAL A 149 5.18 -5.68 -8.88
N THR A 150 3.97 -5.16 -8.64
CA THR A 150 3.16 -4.60 -9.73
C THR A 150 3.82 -3.39 -10.34
N VAL A 151 4.21 -2.42 -9.51
CA VAL A 151 4.79 -1.18 -10.03
C VAL A 151 6.09 -1.45 -10.79
N LEU A 152 6.86 -2.47 -10.40
CA LEU A 152 8.05 -2.92 -11.13
C LEU A 152 7.77 -3.26 -12.60
N TRP A 153 6.92 -4.24 -12.88
CA TRP A 153 6.70 -4.68 -14.26
C TRP A 153 5.80 -3.71 -15.02
N MET A 154 4.87 -3.05 -14.32
CA MET A 154 3.98 -2.05 -14.89
C MET A 154 4.79 -0.86 -15.39
N SER A 155 5.76 -0.35 -14.62
CA SER A 155 6.61 0.78 -15.06
C SER A 155 7.24 0.55 -16.43
N VAL A 156 7.69 -0.68 -16.70
CA VAL A 156 8.24 -1.07 -17.99
C VAL A 156 7.14 -1.12 -19.07
N LEU A 157 6.01 -1.79 -18.78
CA LEU A 157 4.89 -1.91 -19.71
C LEU A 157 4.31 -0.54 -20.12
N SER A 158 4.03 0.32 -19.15
CA SER A 158 3.55 1.70 -19.36
C SER A 158 4.50 2.51 -20.24
N GLY A 159 5.82 2.38 -20.03
CA GLY A 159 6.81 3.04 -20.87
C GLY A 159 6.69 2.69 -22.35
N TYR A 160 6.53 1.38 -22.65
CA TYR A 160 6.32 0.91 -24.02
C TYR A 160 4.95 1.30 -24.58
N LEU A 161 3.87 1.15 -23.80
CA LEU A 161 2.53 1.50 -24.25
C LEU A 161 2.40 2.98 -24.57
N ILE A 162 2.94 3.86 -23.71
CA ILE A 162 2.93 5.30 -23.95
C ILE A 162 3.74 5.66 -25.19
N GLN A 163 4.93 5.07 -25.38
CA GLN A 163 5.74 5.37 -26.55
C GLN A 163 5.06 4.93 -27.86
N ALA A 164 4.37 3.78 -27.85
CA ALA A 164 3.76 3.22 -29.05
C ALA A 164 2.37 3.79 -29.36
N LEU A 165 1.54 4.04 -28.34
CA LEU A 165 0.11 4.30 -28.49
C LEU A 165 -0.37 5.56 -27.75
N GLY A 166 0.47 6.16 -26.90
CA GLY A 166 0.11 7.31 -26.07
C GLY A 166 -0.56 6.94 -24.74
N TRP A 167 -0.79 7.96 -23.90
CA TRP A 167 -1.28 7.77 -22.53
C TRP A 167 -2.75 7.34 -22.47
N ARG A 168 -3.57 7.75 -23.44
CA ARG A 168 -4.99 7.38 -23.51
C ARG A 168 -5.15 5.87 -23.64
N GLU A 169 -4.36 5.30 -24.55
CA GLU A 169 -4.49 3.90 -24.95
C GLU A 169 -3.89 3.00 -23.88
N MET A 170 -2.84 3.46 -23.20
CA MET A 170 -2.33 2.83 -21.98
C MET A 170 -3.42 2.66 -20.91
N PHE A 171 -4.19 3.70 -20.57
CA PHE A 171 -5.28 3.57 -19.58
C PHE A 171 -6.37 2.58 -20.03
N ILE A 172 -6.71 2.57 -21.31
CA ILE A 172 -7.72 1.65 -21.85
C ILE A 172 -7.21 0.21 -21.77
N LEU A 173 -6.01 -0.05 -22.28
CA LEU A 173 -5.42 -1.39 -22.38
C LEU A 173 -5.08 -1.99 -21.02
N GLU A 174 -4.69 -1.18 -20.04
CA GLU A 174 -4.36 -1.68 -18.71
C GLU A 174 -5.57 -1.69 -17.76
N GLY A 175 -6.55 -0.80 -17.96
CA GLY A 175 -7.79 -0.77 -17.17
C GLY A 175 -8.79 -1.87 -17.57
N PHE A 176 -8.92 -2.18 -18.86
CA PHE A 176 -9.93 -3.12 -19.34
C PHE A 176 -9.75 -4.57 -18.83
N PRO A 177 -8.51 -5.12 -18.72
CA PRO A 177 -8.29 -6.44 -18.13
C PRO A 177 -8.83 -6.58 -16.71
N ALA A 178 -8.88 -5.50 -15.91
CA ALA A 178 -9.47 -5.53 -14.59
C ALA A 178 -10.99 -5.81 -14.63
N VAL A 179 -11.71 -5.28 -15.63
CA VAL A 179 -13.14 -5.55 -15.83
C VAL A 179 -13.35 -7.05 -16.09
N LEU A 180 -12.54 -7.65 -16.97
CA LEU A 180 -12.59 -9.09 -17.24
C LEU A 180 -12.24 -9.91 -15.98
N TRP A 181 -11.22 -9.44 -15.24
CA TRP A 181 -10.81 -10.06 -13.99
C TRP A 181 -11.91 -10.02 -12.93
N ALA A 182 -12.74 -8.99 -12.88
CA ALA A 182 -13.88 -8.92 -11.97
C ALA A 182 -14.82 -10.13 -12.16
N PHE A 183 -15.18 -10.45 -13.41
CA PHE A 183 -16.03 -11.61 -13.70
C PHE A 183 -15.34 -12.94 -13.39
N TYR A 184 -14.03 -13.02 -13.62
CA TYR A 184 -13.25 -14.18 -13.21
C TYR A 184 -13.26 -14.37 -11.69
N TRP A 185 -13.01 -13.30 -10.93
CA TRP A 185 -13.12 -13.27 -9.47
C TRP A 185 -14.50 -13.69 -9.00
N TRP A 186 -15.56 -13.16 -9.61
CA TRP A 186 -16.92 -13.57 -9.28
C TRP A 186 -17.13 -15.07 -9.45
N LYS A 187 -16.59 -15.67 -10.51
CA LYS A 187 -16.72 -17.11 -10.77
C LYS A 187 -15.93 -17.95 -9.76
N THR A 188 -14.70 -17.57 -9.44
CA THR A 188 -13.74 -18.39 -8.68
C THR A 188 -13.77 -18.15 -7.18
N ALA A 189 -13.84 -16.90 -6.73
CA ALA A 189 -13.76 -16.56 -5.32
C ALA A 189 -15.00 -17.03 -4.55
N ARG A 190 -14.79 -17.56 -3.36
CA ARG A 190 -15.84 -17.92 -2.39
C ARG A 190 -15.46 -17.38 -1.03
N ASP A 191 -16.44 -16.92 -0.26
CA ASP A 191 -16.20 -16.25 1.03
C ASP A 191 -15.71 -17.23 2.10
N LYS A 192 -16.10 -18.51 1.99
CA LYS A 192 -15.80 -19.53 2.99
C LYS A 192 -15.36 -20.87 2.35
N PRO A 193 -14.49 -21.66 3.01
CA PRO A 193 -14.07 -22.98 2.56
C PRO A 193 -15.22 -23.97 2.32
N GLN A 194 -16.34 -23.84 3.04
CA GLN A 194 -17.49 -24.74 2.88
C GLN A 194 -18.14 -24.62 1.50
N GLN A 195 -17.95 -23.50 0.81
CA GLN A 195 -18.62 -23.16 -0.45
C GLN A 195 -17.90 -23.67 -1.71
N VAL A 196 -16.72 -24.28 -1.58
CA VAL A 196 -15.95 -24.78 -2.73
C VAL A 196 -16.11 -26.28 -2.93
N SER A 197 -15.99 -26.74 -4.19
CA SER A 197 -16.08 -28.15 -4.57
C SER A 197 -14.73 -28.88 -4.58
N TRP A 198 -13.61 -28.15 -4.62
CA TRP A 198 -12.26 -28.73 -4.73
C TRP A 198 -11.65 -29.15 -3.39
N LEU A 199 -12.33 -28.88 -2.26
CA LEU A 199 -11.98 -29.42 -0.95
C LEU A 199 -12.88 -30.61 -0.61
N THR A 200 -12.27 -31.66 -0.07
CA THR A 200 -13.02 -32.79 0.52
C THR A 200 -13.78 -32.34 1.76
N GLN A 201 -14.82 -33.08 2.15
CA GLN A 201 -15.61 -32.74 3.33
C GLN A 201 -14.76 -32.78 4.61
N GLN A 202 -13.88 -33.78 4.73
CA GLN A 202 -12.94 -33.90 5.86
C GLN A 202 -12.03 -32.66 5.98
N GLU A 203 -11.42 -32.22 4.88
CA GLU A 203 -10.57 -31.02 4.88
C GLU A 203 -11.30 -29.74 5.29
N LYS A 204 -12.59 -29.63 4.91
CA LYS A 204 -13.44 -28.49 5.31
C LYS A 204 -13.71 -28.51 6.81
N ASP A 205 -13.99 -29.68 7.36
CA ASP A 205 -14.34 -29.87 8.76
C ASP A 205 -13.11 -29.66 9.66
N ASP A 206 -11.96 -30.26 9.30
CA ASP A 206 -10.68 -30.07 10.00
C ASP A 206 -10.28 -28.59 10.07
N LEU A 207 -10.39 -27.88 8.93
CA LEU A 207 -10.06 -26.45 8.88
C LEU A 207 -11.03 -25.62 9.73
N ASN A 208 -12.33 -25.93 9.65
CA ASN A 208 -13.34 -25.22 10.43
C ASN A 208 -13.13 -25.40 11.94
N GLU A 209 -12.77 -26.61 12.38
CA GLU A 209 -12.47 -26.88 13.78
C GLU A 209 -11.28 -26.05 14.28
N ILE A 210 -10.18 -26.00 13.52
CA ILE A 210 -9.01 -25.19 13.84
C ILE A 210 -9.39 -23.71 13.95
N MET A 211 -10.13 -23.19 12.96
CA MET A 211 -10.54 -21.78 12.93
C MET A 211 -11.47 -21.41 14.08
N VAL A 212 -12.42 -22.26 14.43
CA VAL A 212 -13.33 -22.05 15.57
C VAL A 212 -12.54 -22.07 16.88
N ASN A 213 -11.60 -23.01 17.03
CA ASN A 213 -10.74 -23.08 18.22
C ASN A 213 -9.82 -21.84 18.36
N GLU A 214 -9.33 -21.27 17.27
CA GLU A 214 -8.58 -20.01 17.28
C GLU A 214 -9.43 -18.81 17.74
N GLN A 215 -10.74 -18.81 17.45
CA GLN A 215 -11.66 -17.73 17.81
C GLN A 215 -12.21 -17.81 19.24
N LYS A 216 -12.27 -19.00 19.87
CA LYS A 216 -12.80 -19.20 21.23
C LYS A 216 -12.15 -18.31 22.30
N ASN A 217 -10.90 -17.91 22.09
CA ASN A 217 -10.12 -17.09 23.03
C ASN A 217 -10.15 -15.58 22.72
N ILE A 218 -10.89 -15.14 21.70
CA ILE A 218 -10.99 -13.72 21.31
C ILE A 218 -12.19 -13.11 22.03
N LYS A 219 -11.93 -12.34 23.10
CA LYS A 219 -12.97 -11.62 23.84
C LYS A 219 -13.58 -10.51 22.96
N PRO A 220 -14.92 -10.34 22.93
CA PRO A 220 -15.56 -9.24 22.20
C PRO A 220 -15.13 -7.88 22.76
N VAL A 221 -14.98 -6.91 21.86
CA VAL A 221 -14.51 -5.55 22.18
C VAL A 221 -15.68 -4.71 22.64
N ARG A 222 -15.59 -4.13 23.84
CA ARG A 222 -16.56 -3.13 24.30
C ARG A 222 -16.12 -1.67 24.08
N ASN A 223 -14.85 -1.39 23.73
CA ASN A 223 -14.32 -0.02 23.76
C ASN A 223 -13.27 0.35 22.68
N TYR A 224 -13.66 0.43 21.41
CA TYR A 224 -12.77 0.95 20.34
C TYR A 224 -12.31 2.40 20.58
N ALA A 225 -13.18 3.22 21.19
CA ALA A 225 -12.90 4.63 21.44
C ALA A 225 -11.68 4.86 22.35
N GLU A 226 -11.47 3.98 23.32
CA GLU A 226 -10.34 4.05 24.24
C GLU A 226 -9.02 3.68 23.55
N ALA A 227 -9.04 2.64 22.72
CA ALA A 227 -7.88 2.24 21.93
C ALA A 227 -7.43 3.33 20.94
N PHE A 228 -8.39 4.00 20.30
CA PHE A 228 -8.12 5.09 19.34
C PHE A 228 -7.57 6.34 20.02
N LYS A 229 -7.88 6.56 21.30
CA LYS A 229 -7.33 7.67 22.10
C LYS A 229 -6.00 7.31 22.78
N SER A 230 -5.54 6.07 22.68
CA SER A 230 -4.27 5.68 23.29
C SER A 230 -3.10 6.44 22.65
N LYS A 231 -2.17 6.87 23.48
CA LYS A 231 -0.97 7.61 23.04
C LYS A 231 -0.21 6.87 21.94
N ASN A 232 -0.10 5.55 22.06
CA ASN A 232 0.59 4.71 21.09
C ASN A 232 -0.11 4.68 19.73
N VAL A 233 -1.44 4.56 19.69
CA VAL A 233 -2.18 4.60 18.41
C VAL A 233 -2.04 5.96 17.74
N ILE A 234 -2.16 7.06 18.50
CA ILE A 234 -2.01 8.42 17.96
C ILE A 234 -0.59 8.62 17.40
N LEU A 235 0.45 8.17 18.11
CA LEU A 235 1.83 8.25 17.64
C LEU A 235 2.05 7.42 16.38
N LEU A 236 1.51 6.20 16.30
CA LEU A 236 1.60 5.35 15.11
C LEU A 236 0.84 5.94 13.92
N CYS A 237 -0.32 6.59 14.16
CA CYS A 237 -1.06 7.33 13.14
C CYS A 237 -0.23 8.49 12.59
N ALA A 238 0.35 9.31 13.47
CA ALA A 238 1.20 10.44 13.08
C ALA A 238 2.47 9.97 12.35
N GLN A 239 3.08 8.88 12.82
CA GLN A 239 4.27 8.29 12.21
C GLN A 239 3.97 7.82 10.78
N TYR A 240 2.86 7.10 10.60
CA TYR A 240 2.49 6.53 9.30
C TYR A 240 2.05 7.63 8.33
N PHE A 241 1.32 8.63 8.83
CA PHE A 241 1.00 9.85 8.08
C PHE A 241 2.26 10.53 7.52
N CYS A 242 3.27 10.80 8.38
CA CYS A 242 4.52 11.43 7.97
C CYS A 242 5.34 10.55 7.01
N TRP A 243 5.33 9.24 7.22
CA TRP A 243 5.98 8.30 6.31
C TRP A 243 5.31 8.29 4.94
N SER A 244 3.97 8.25 4.90
CA SER A 244 3.18 8.26 3.66
C SER A 244 3.37 9.52 2.83
N ILE A 245 3.59 10.69 3.46
CA ILE A 245 3.98 11.93 2.76
C ILE A 245 5.24 11.70 1.90
N GLY A 246 6.29 11.11 2.50
CA GLY A 246 7.55 10.86 1.80
C GLY A 246 7.43 9.79 0.71
N VAL A 247 6.80 8.65 1.03
CA VAL A 247 6.70 7.52 0.09
C VAL A 247 5.86 7.84 -1.12
N TYR A 248 4.68 8.44 -0.96
CA TYR A 248 3.81 8.69 -2.11
C TYR A 248 4.25 9.90 -2.93
N GLY A 249 4.96 10.84 -2.31
CA GLY A 249 5.73 11.83 -3.04
C GLY A 249 6.82 11.19 -3.90
N PHE A 250 7.56 10.22 -3.39
CA PHE A 250 8.50 9.43 -4.20
C PHE A 250 7.79 8.67 -5.33
N VAL A 251 6.76 7.87 -5.02
CA VAL A 251 6.08 6.99 -5.99
C VAL A 251 5.47 7.76 -7.16
N LEU A 252 4.73 8.84 -6.88
CA LEU A 252 4.03 9.58 -7.93
C LEU A 252 4.94 10.42 -8.81
N TRP A 253 6.05 10.90 -8.26
CA TRP A 253 6.92 11.84 -8.95
C TRP A 253 8.18 11.18 -9.51
N LEU A 254 8.50 9.94 -9.13
CA LEU A 254 9.69 9.22 -9.60
C LEU A 254 9.82 9.20 -11.14
N PRO A 255 8.77 8.85 -11.93
CA PRO A 255 8.91 8.84 -13.39
C PRO A 255 9.21 10.24 -13.95
N SER A 256 8.57 11.28 -13.42
CA SER A 256 8.82 12.67 -13.81
C SER A 256 10.22 13.16 -13.41
N ILE A 257 10.73 12.74 -12.25
CA ILE A 257 12.09 13.03 -11.79
C ILE A 257 13.10 12.40 -12.75
N ILE A 258 12.93 11.12 -13.09
CA ILE A 258 13.83 10.40 -14.01
C ILE A 258 13.76 11.02 -15.41
N ARG A 259 12.55 11.27 -15.94
CA ARG A 259 12.35 11.87 -17.27
C ARG A 259 12.88 13.30 -17.35
N GLY A 260 12.77 14.08 -16.27
CA GLY A 260 13.28 15.45 -16.23
C GLY A 260 14.80 15.53 -16.05
N ALA A 261 15.38 14.54 -15.36
CA ALA A 261 16.82 14.48 -15.10
C ALA A 261 17.62 13.78 -16.20
N SER A 262 16.96 13.02 -17.08
CA SER A 262 17.59 12.30 -18.18
C SER A 262 17.02 12.76 -19.51
N ASN A 263 17.84 12.96 -20.53
CA ASN A 263 17.37 13.24 -21.91
C ASN A 263 16.79 11.98 -22.58
N MET A 264 16.21 11.06 -21.80
CA MET A 264 15.78 9.73 -22.22
C MET A 264 14.27 9.69 -22.50
N GLY A 265 13.85 8.69 -23.28
CA GLY A 265 12.46 8.47 -23.63
C GLY A 265 11.63 7.82 -22.51
N MET A 266 10.36 7.53 -22.82
CA MET A 266 9.44 6.90 -21.87
C MET A 266 9.79 5.44 -21.57
N VAL A 267 10.39 4.71 -22.51
CA VAL A 267 10.82 3.32 -22.29
C VAL A 267 11.95 3.25 -21.28
N GLU A 268 12.98 4.08 -21.44
CA GLU A 268 14.09 4.17 -20.49
C GLU A 268 13.59 4.65 -19.12
N THR A 269 12.69 5.64 -19.10
CA THR A 269 12.03 6.09 -17.86
C THR A 269 11.31 4.94 -17.16
N GLY A 270 10.62 4.08 -17.91
CA GLY A 270 9.96 2.88 -17.38
C GLY A 270 10.92 1.87 -16.78
N TRP A 271 12.01 1.55 -17.49
CA TRP A 271 13.06 0.66 -16.99
C TRP A 271 13.74 1.20 -15.75
N LEU A 272 14.15 2.48 -15.74
CA LEU A 272 14.78 3.10 -14.58
C LEU A 272 13.80 3.21 -13.39
N SER A 273 12.52 3.50 -13.65
CA SER A 273 11.51 3.52 -12.58
C SER A 273 11.30 2.14 -11.95
N SER A 274 11.52 1.04 -12.68
CA SER A 274 11.34 -0.33 -12.17
C SER A 274 12.39 -0.76 -11.12
N VAL A 275 13.61 -0.23 -11.19
CA VAL A 275 14.74 -0.69 -10.36
C VAL A 275 14.54 -0.36 -8.86
N PRO A 276 14.10 0.84 -8.45
CA PRO A 276 13.76 1.10 -7.05
C PRO A 276 12.72 0.13 -6.50
N TYR A 277 11.73 -0.27 -7.31
CA TYR A 277 10.69 -1.21 -6.88
C TYR A 277 11.20 -2.66 -6.81
N LEU A 278 12.17 -3.04 -7.64
CA LEU A 278 12.87 -4.32 -7.50
C LEU A 278 13.66 -4.36 -6.19
N ALA A 279 14.43 -3.31 -5.91
CA ALA A 279 15.18 -3.18 -4.67
C ALA A 279 14.25 -3.15 -3.46
N ALA A 280 13.11 -2.46 -3.54
CA ALA A 280 12.06 -2.45 -2.52
C ALA A 280 11.46 -3.84 -2.26
N THR A 281 11.19 -4.61 -3.31
CA THR A 281 10.66 -5.97 -3.18
C THR A 281 11.64 -6.86 -2.40
N ILE A 282 12.92 -6.84 -2.79
CA ILE A 282 13.99 -7.62 -2.14
C ILE A 282 14.18 -7.16 -0.69
N ALA A 283 14.25 -5.84 -0.47
CA ALA A 283 14.44 -5.26 0.85
C ALA A 283 13.28 -5.58 1.79
N MET A 284 12.02 -5.49 1.31
CA MET A 284 10.84 -5.77 2.12
C MET A 284 10.77 -7.23 2.57
N ILE A 285 11.11 -8.19 1.70
CA ILE A 285 11.21 -9.61 2.07
C ILE A 285 12.32 -9.81 3.11
N THR A 286 13.50 -9.28 2.83
CA THR A 286 14.70 -9.49 3.65
C THR A 286 14.54 -8.88 5.04
N VAL A 287 14.08 -7.63 5.12
CA VAL A 287 13.89 -6.88 6.37
C VAL A 287 12.74 -7.45 7.20
N SER A 288 11.64 -7.88 6.57
CA SER A 288 10.56 -8.56 7.29
C SER A 288 11.04 -9.87 7.91
N TRP A 289 11.78 -10.68 7.16
CA TRP A 289 12.36 -11.93 7.65
C TRP A 289 13.37 -11.72 8.78
N LEU A 290 14.27 -10.74 8.64
CA LEU A 290 15.25 -10.40 9.67
C LEU A 290 14.57 -9.87 10.95
N SER A 291 13.52 -9.05 10.78
CA SER A 291 12.71 -8.55 11.88
C SER A 291 12.00 -9.66 12.63
N ASP A 292 11.44 -10.64 11.92
CA ASP A 292 10.83 -11.82 12.51
C ASP A 292 11.86 -12.66 13.27
N ARG A 293 13.09 -12.79 12.76
CA ARG A 293 14.13 -13.56 13.44
C ARG A 293 14.66 -12.89 14.71
N MET A 294 14.81 -11.56 14.68
CA MET A 294 15.39 -10.79 15.78
C MET A 294 14.35 -10.31 16.79
N GLN A 295 13.05 -10.43 16.49
CA GLN A 295 11.92 -10.01 17.34
C GLN A 295 12.02 -8.54 17.82
N ASN A 296 12.79 -7.71 17.12
CA ASN A 296 12.97 -6.29 17.42
C ASN A 296 12.44 -5.45 16.26
N ARG A 297 11.11 -5.33 16.17
CA ARG A 297 10.42 -4.67 15.05
C ARG A 297 10.91 -3.25 14.81
N LYS A 298 11.03 -2.47 15.89
CA LYS A 298 11.41 -1.06 15.85
C LYS A 298 12.77 -0.84 15.20
N MET A 299 13.75 -1.71 15.46
CA MET A 299 15.10 -1.64 14.88
C MET A 299 15.09 -1.82 13.35
N PHE A 300 14.03 -2.39 12.77
CA PHE A 300 13.89 -2.54 11.32
C PHE A 300 13.04 -1.45 10.67
N VAL A 301 12.44 -0.55 11.47
CA VAL A 301 11.64 0.57 10.97
C VAL A 301 12.48 1.84 10.87
N TRP A 302 12.97 2.35 12.01
CA TRP A 302 13.58 3.68 12.03
C TRP A 302 14.88 3.80 11.21
N PRO A 303 15.82 2.83 11.17
CA PRO A 303 17.04 3.00 10.38
C PRO A 303 16.76 2.99 8.89
N MET A 304 15.80 2.18 8.45
CA MET A 304 15.39 2.12 7.04
C MET A 304 14.77 3.46 6.61
N LEU A 305 13.88 4.03 7.43
CA LEU A 305 13.32 5.36 7.15
C LEU A 305 14.39 6.47 7.17
N LEU A 306 15.38 6.37 8.07
CA LEU A 306 16.49 7.32 8.15
C LEU A 306 17.39 7.26 6.90
N ILE A 307 17.78 6.05 6.48
CA ILE A 307 18.54 5.82 5.25
C ILE A 307 17.72 6.35 4.06
N GLY A 308 16.43 6.06 4.01
CA GLY A 308 15.50 6.57 3.00
C GLY A 308 15.50 8.09 2.91
N ALA A 309 15.41 8.79 4.05
CA ALA A 309 15.42 10.24 4.11
C ALA A 309 16.75 10.85 3.65
N ILE A 310 17.88 10.30 4.13
CA ILE A 310 19.23 10.78 3.79
C ILE A 310 19.52 10.57 2.30
N CYS A 311 19.25 9.38 1.77
CA CYS A 311 19.46 9.09 0.36
C CYS A 311 18.53 9.92 -0.54
N PHE A 312 17.27 10.11 -0.14
CA PHE A 312 16.33 10.91 -0.91
C PHE A 312 16.76 12.38 -0.99
N LEU A 313 17.14 13.02 0.12
CA LEU A 313 17.65 14.38 0.11
C LEU A 313 19.03 14.49 -0.56
N GLY A 314 19.91 13.50 -0.34
CA GLY A 314 21.21 13.42 -0.99
C GLY A 314 21.10 13.36 -2.52
N SER A 315 20.12 12.65 -3.05
CA SER A 315 19.85 12.60 -4.49
C SER A 315 19.52 13.97 -5.08
N PHE A 316 18.79 14.80 -4.32
CA PHE A 316 18.47 16.16 -4.72
C PHE A 316 19.68 17.10 -4.63
N LEU A 317 20.46 17.00 -3.56
CA LEU A 317 21.64 17.86 -3.35
C LEU A 317 22.74 17.62 -4.40
N LEU A 318 22.91 16.38 -4.87
CA LEU A 318 23.84 16.05 -5.95
C LEU A 318 23.37 16.56 -7.33
N GLY A 319 22.08 16.84 -7.48
CA GLY A 319 21.50 17.35 -8.71
C GLY A 319 21.60 16.39 -9.90
N THR A 320 21.43 16.94 -11.10
CA THR A 320 21.47 16.21 -12.38
C THR A 320 22.88 16.02 -12.92
N ASP A 321 23.85 16.79 -12.44
CA ASP A 321 25.25 16.75 -12.90
C ASP A 321 25.89 15.37 -12.67
N ASN A 322 25.43 14.66 -11.63
CA ASN A 322 25.85 13.30 -11.31
C ASN A 322 24.66 12.32 -11.37
N PHE A 323 23.94 12.31 -12.50
CA PHE A 323 22.71 11.53 -12.70
C PHE A 323 22.76 10.11 -12.09
N TRP A 324 23.78 9.31 -12.42
CA TRP A 324 23.87 7.92 -11.96
C TRP A 324 24.03 7.79 -10.45
N LEU A 325 24.74 8.71 -9.80
CA LEU A 325 24.90 8.71 -8.35
C LEU A 325 23.60 9.15 -7.67
N SER A 326 22.98 10.22 -8.15
CA SER A 326 21.66 10.68 -7.69
C SER A 326 20.60 9.59 -7.85
N TYR A 327 20.58 8.91 -8.99
CA TYR A 327 19.70 7.77 -9.27
C TYR A 327 19.97 6.58 -8.35
N THR A 328 21.23 6.24 -8.09
CA THR A 328 21.58 5.18 -7.13
C THR A 328 21.05 5.50 -5.73
N LEU A 329 21.15 6.75 -5.29
CA LEU A 329 20.55 7.20 -4.04
C LEU A 329 19.01 7.11 -4.07
N LEU A 330 18.35 7.42 -5.19
CA LEU A 330 16.90 7.22 -5.34
C LEU A 330 16.50 5.74 -5.24
N VAL A 331 17.30 4.82 -5.81
CA VAL A 331 17.06 3.37 -5.70
C VAL A 331 17.15 2.92 -4.24
N ILE A 332 18.19 3.35 -3.53
CA ILE A 332 18.35 3.04 -2.09
C ILE A 332 17.20 3.67 -1.30
N ALA A 333 16.84 4.91 -1.59
CA ALA A 333 15.74 5.60 -0.93
C ALA A 333 14.41 4.86 -1.09
N GLY A 334 14.04 4.50 -2.33
CA GLY A 334 12.83 3.72 -2.60
C GLY A 334 12.83 2.38 -1.89
N ALA A 335 13.96 1.66 -1.90
CA ALA A 335 14.08 0.38 -1.21
C ALA A 335 13.89 0.52 0.30
N SER A 336 14.58 1.47 0.93
CA SER A 336 14.53 1.71 2.37
C SER A 336 13.19 2.30 2.83
N MET A 337 12.48 3.02 1.96
CA MET A 337 11.12 3.51 2.24
C MET A 337 10.06 2.40 2.23
N TYR A 338 10.27 1.30 1.51
CA TYR A 338 9.34 0.17 1.44
C TYR A 338 9.71 -1.00 2.37
N ALA A 339 10.99 -1.16 2.70
CA ALA A 339 11.45 -2.21 3.58
C ALA A 339 10.70 -2.34 4.93
N PRO A 340 10.29 -1.23 5.61
CA PRO A 340 9.76 -1.33 6.96
C PRO A 340 8.25 -1.62 7.05
N TYR A 341 7.52 -1.83 5.93
CA TYR A 341 6.08 -2.13 5.94
C TYR A 341 5.74 -3.35 6.80
N GLY A 342 6.43 -4.47 6.61
CA GLY A 342 6.21 -5.68 7.40
C GLY A 342 6.43 -5.45 8.90
N PRO A 343 7.63 -5.03 9.33
CA PRO A 343 7.93 -4.75 10.73
C PRO A 343 6.98 -3.72 11.36
N PHE A 344 6.63 -2.64 10.65
CA PHE A 344 5.76 -1.60 11.17
C PHE A 344 4.35 -2.10 11.48
N PHE A 345 3.71 -2.81 10.54
CA PHE A 345 2.38 -3.35 10.77
C PHE A 345 2.37 -4.51 11.77
N ALA A 346 3.51 -5.17 12.01
CA ALA A 346 3.66 -6.16 13.08
C ALA A 346 3.69 -5.54 14.48
N ILE A 347 4.19 -4.30 14.64
CA ILE A 347 4.21 -3.59 15.94
C ILE A 347 2.80 -3.40 16.50
N ILE A 348 1.83 -3.11 15.64
CA ILE A 348 0.47 -2.74 16.04
C ILE A 348 -0.22 -3.84 16.88
N PRO A 349 -0.33 -5.10 16.40
CA PRO A 349 -0.92 -6.19 17.18
C PRO A 349 -0.05 -6.66 18.36
N GLU A 350 1.25 -6.33 18.39
CA GLU A 350 2.13 -6.60 19.55
C GLU A 350 1.90 -5.59 20.69
N MET A 351 1.56 -4.34 20.36
CA MET A 351 1.36 -3.26 21.33
C MET A 351 -0.08 -3.13 21.84
N LEU A 352 -1.05 -3.60 21.06
CA LEU A 352 -2.47 -3.41 21.34
C LEU A 352 -3.14 -4.73 21.73
N PRO A 353 -4.13 -4.68 22.64
CA PRO A 353 -4.98 -5.83 22.88
C PRO A 353 -5.59 -6.35 21.58
N LYS A 354 -5.56 -7.68 21.39
CA LYS A 354 -6.01 -8.36 20.16
C LYS A 354 -7.40 -7.96 19.70
N ASN A 355 -8.26 -7.59 20.65
CA ASN A 355 -9.64 -7.23 20.38
C ASN A 355 -9.72 -5.86 19.64
N VAL A 356 -8.89 -4.87 19.99
CA VAL A 356 -8.92 -3.53 19.37
C VAL A 356 -7.91 -3.32 18.24
N ALA A 357 -6.92 -4.21 18.10
CA ALA A 357 -5.81 -4.07 17.14
C ALA A 357 -6.27 -3.88 15.69
N GLY A 358 -7.30 -4.61 15.24
CA GLY A 358 -7.82 -4.49 13.88
C GLY A 358 -8.40 -3.11 13.56
N GLY A 359 -9.15 -2.52 14.50
CA GLY A 359 -9.67 -1.16 14.34
C GLY A 359 -8.58 -0.10 14.35
N ALA A 360 -7.56 -0.28 15.20
CA ALA A 360 -6.41 0.62 15.26
C ALA A 360 -5.58 0.57 13.97
N MET A 361 -5.37 -0.61 13.39
CA MET A 361 -4.73 -0.76 12.08
C MET A 361 -5.50 -0.02 10.99
N ALA A 362 -6.84 -0.09 10.98
CA ALA A 362 -7.66 0.63 10.02
C ALA A 362 -7.47 2.14 10.16
N LEU A 363 -7.53 2.68 11.38
CA LEU A 363 -7.32 4.10 11.66
C LEU A 363 -5.91 4.56 11.24
N ILE A 364 -4.87 3.80 11.60
CA ILE A 364 -3.48 4.08 11.22
C ILE A 364 -3.36 4.13 9.70
N ASN A 365 -3.90 3.14 8.99
CA ASN A 365 -3.84 3.11 7.53
C ASN A 365 -4.60 4.27 6.87
N SER A 366 -5.77 4.64 7.41
CA SER A 366 -6.51 5.81 6.93
C SER A 366 -5.70 7.09 7.12
N MET A 367 -5.03 7.27 8.26
CA MET A 367 -4.11 8.40 8.47
C MET A 367 -2.92 8.38 7.50
N GLY A 368 -2.43 7.19 7.12
CA GLY A 368 -1.47 7.06 6.02
C GLY A 368 -2.01 7.58 4.69
N ALA A 369 -3.23 7.20 4.30
CA ALA A 369 -3.87 7.70 3.09
C ALA A 369 -4.06 9.23 3.13
N LEU A 370 -4.41 9.80 4.28
CA LEU A 370 -4.45 11.26 4.43
C LEU A 370 -3.06 11.90 4.26
N GLY A 371 -2.01 11.24 4.77
CA GLY A 371 -0.62 11.63 4.55
C GLY A 371 -0.23 11.59 3.07
N SER A 372 -0.65 10.56 2.34
CA SER A 372 -0.47 10.47 0.88
C SER A 372 -1.18 11.61 0.15
N PHE A 373 -2.42 11.93 0.51
CA PHE A 373 -3.17 13.05 -0.08
C PHE A 373 -2.42 14.37 0.11
N ILE A 374 -2.07 14.70 1.35
CA ILE A 374 -1.36 15.94 1.69
C ILE A 374 0.02 15.97 1.03
N GLY A 375 0.75 14.86 1.08
CA GLY A 375 2.07 14.73 0.46
C GLY A 375 2.03 15.05 -1.03
N SER A 376 1.19 14.34 -1.77
CA SER A 376 1.08 14.49 -3.22
C SER A 376 0.57 15.86 -3.65
N TRP A 377 -0.40 16.43 -2.92
CA TRP A 377 -0.95 17.76 -3.25
C TRP A 377 0.02 18.89 -2.93
N VAL A 378 0.63 18.88 -1.74
CA VAL A 378 1.56 19.93 -1.28
C VAL A 378 2.83 19.95 -2.12
N VAL A 379 3.36 18.79 -2.51
CA VAL A 379 4.52 18.72 -3.44
C VAL A 379 4.23 19.47 -4.74
N GLY A 380 3.03 19.28 -5.30
CA GLY A 380 2.60 20.01 -6.49
C GLY A 380 2.52 21.51 -6.32
N TYR A 381 1.88 21.93 -5.23
CA TYR A 381 1.76 23.33 -4.86
C TYR A 381 3.14 23.98 -4.68
N LEU A 382 4.05 23.32 -3.96
CA LEU A 382 5.42 23.80 -3.74
C LEU A 382 6.20 23.90 -5.05
N ASN A 383 6.13 22.89 -5.93
CA ASN A 383 6.76 22.91 -7.25
C ASN A 383 6.21 24.06 -8.12
N GLY A 384 4.91 24.32 -8.04
CA GLY A 384 4.25 25.41 -8.75
C GLY A 384 4.62 26.80 -8.23
N ALA A 385 4.65 26.97 -6.91
CA ALA A 385 4.89 28.26 -6.26
C ALA A 385 6.37 28.67 -6.26
N THR A 386 7.28 27.71 -6.08
CA THR A 386 8.72 27.98 -6.00
C THR A 386 9.44 27.87 -7.33
N GLY A 387 8.83 27.21 -8.32
CA GLY A 387 9.46 26.92 -9.61
C GLY A 387 10.59 25.90 -9.57
N SER A 388 10.90 25.34 -8.39
CA SER A 388 11.98 24.37 -8.18
C SER A 388 11.48 23.15 -7.37
N PRO A 389 11.99 21.94 -7.65
CA PRO A 389 11.63 20.77 -6.85
C PRO A 389 12.18 20.81 -5.41
N GLY A 390 13.11 21.71 -5.09
CA GLY A 390 13.82 21.68 -3.80
C GLY A 390 12.94 21.78 -2.56
N ALA A 391 11.95 22.68 -2.57
CA ALA A 391 11.03 22.80 -1.45
C ALA A 391 10.24 21.51 -1.20
N SER A 392 9.87 20.80 -2.26
CA SER A 392 9.18 19.52 -2.20
C SER A 392 10.06 18.40 -1.65
N TYR A 393 11.32 18.33 -2.10
CA TYR A 393 12.28 17.36 -1.56
C TYR A 393 12.53 17.59 -0.06
N ILE A 394 12.71 18.84 0.37
CA ILE A 394 12.87 19.19 1.78
C ILE A 394 11.62 18.78 2.57
N PHE A 395 10.42 19.14 2.10
CA PHE A 395 9.16 18.76 2.77
C PHE A 395 9.02 17.24 2.95
N MET A 396 9.21 16.47 1.88
CA MET A 396 9.13 15.00 1.93
C MET A 396 10.22 14.38 2.81
N GLY A 397 11.47 14.84 2.67
CA GLY A 397 12.60 14.36 3.47
C GLY A 397 12.41 14.67 4.96
N SER A 398 12.00 15.90 5.30
CA SER A 398 11.68 16.29 6.68
C SER A 398 10.54 15.46 7.26
N ALA A 399 9.50 15.15 6.49
CA ALA A 399 8.42 14.27 6.94
C ALA A 399 8.94 12.86 7.29
N LEU A 400 9.86 12.30 6.49
CA LEU A 400 10.51 11.03 6.81
C LEU A 400 11.36 11.11 8.09
N PHE A 401 12.11 12.19 8.31
CA PHE A 401 12.84 12.41 9.58
C PHE A 401 11.89 12.51 10.78
N VAL A 402 10.76 13.21 10.65
CA VAL A 402 9.74 13.26 11.70
C VAL A 402 9.20 11.86 11.98
N SER A 403 8.98 11.05 10.94
CA SER A 403 8.57 9.66 11.09
C SER A 403 9.60 8.80 11.84
N VAL A 404 10.91 9.01 11.60
CA VAL A 404 12.00 8.38 12.37
C VAL A 404 11.90 8.76 13.85
N ILE A 405 11.78 10.05 14.15
CA ILE A 405 11.67 10.56 15.53
C ILE A 405 10.44 9.96 16.23
N LEU A 406 9.28 9.96 15.57
CA LEU A 406 8.06 9.38 16.12
C LEU A 406 8.22 7.88 16.38
N THR A 407 8.86 7.15 15.47
CA THR A 407 9.18 5.72 15.67
C THR A 407 10.06 5.51 16.91
N LEU A 408 11.05 6.38 17.13
CA LEU A 408 11.91 6.34 18.32
C LEU A 408 11.15 6.65 19.61
N ILE A 409 10.11 7.49 19.57
CA ILE A 409 9.29 7.84 20.73
C ILE A 409 8.29 6.71 21.08
N VAL A 410 7.81 5.95 20.10
CA VAL A 410 6.89 4.82 20.35
C VAL A 410 7.57 3.79 21.26
N LYS A 411 6.99 3.56 22.44
CA LYS A 411 7.45 2.57 23.43
C LYS A 411 6.53 1.34 23.38
N PRO A 412 7.03 0.16 23.00
CA PRO A 412 6.28 -1.08 23.15
C PRO A 412 5.94 -1.31 24.64
N ASN A 413 4.70 -1.70 24.96
CA ASN A 413 4.21 -1.89 26.34
C ASN A 413 4.90 -3.03 27.14
N ALA A 414 6.07 -3.50 26.73
CA ALA A 414 6.80 -4.58 27.41
C ALA A 414 7.25 -4.20 28.84
N ASP A 415 7.32 -2.91 29.17
CA ASP A 415 7.75 -2.44 30.48
C ASP A 415 6.63 -2.42 31.55
N GLU A 416 5.35 -2.46 31.17
CA GLU A 416 4.25 -2.45 32.15
C GLU A 416 3.84 -3.86 32.62
N GLN A 417 3.98 -4.89 31.79
CA GLN A 417 3.72 -6.27 32.20
C GLN A 417 4.83 -6.88 33.07
N SER A 418 6.07 -6.45 32.88
CA SER A 418 7.22 -6.86 33.70
C SER A 418 7.21 -6.18 35.09
N ALA A 419 6.63 -4.99 35.21
CA ALA A 419 6.42 -4.31 36.49
C ALA A 419 5.28 -4.93 37.33
N GLN A 420 4.30 -5.60 36.70
CA GLN A 420 3.19 -6.28 37.40
C GLN A 420 3.50 -7.74 37.79
N SER A 421 4.61 -8.31 37.32
CA SER A 421 5.03 -9.68 37.64
C SER A 421 5.97 -9.81 38.83
N LEU A 422 6.28 -8.72 39.54
CA LEU A 422 6.95 -8.85 40.85
C LEU A 422 5.91 -9.35 41.86
N PRO A 423 6.09 -10.54 42.47
CA PRO A 423 5.28 -10.89 43.63
C PRO A 423 5.50 -9.80 44.68
N GLN A 424 4.42 -9.25 45.23
CA GLN A 424 4.50 -8.56 46.51
C GLN A 424 5.01 -9.60 47.51
N ALA A 425 6.33 -9.60 47.72
CA ALA A 425 6.98 -10.41 48.73
C ALA A 425 6.80 -9.71 50.08
N ALA A 426 5.99 -10.37 50.91
CA ALA A 426 5.79 -10.20 52.36
C ALA A 426 5.17 -8.89 52.84
#